data_AF-A0A655E8D3-F1
#
_entry.id   AF-A0A655E8D3-F1
#
_cell.length_a   1.000
_cell.length_b   1.000
_cell.length_c   1.000
_cell.angle_alpha   90.00
_cell.angle_beta   90.00
_cell.angle_gamma   90.00
#
_symmetry.space_group_name_H-M   'P 1'
#
loop_
_entity.id
_entity.type
_entity.pdbx_description
1 polymer ?
#
loop_
_entity_poly.entity_id
_entity_poly.type
_entity_poly.pdbx_seq_one_letter_code
_entity_poly.pdbx_strand_id
1 'polypeptide(L)'
;MRQLEAIAVQATRISRITPELIKALGAVRRHHDELMRLGATAPGATLAQRLYAARRRANLSTLETAQAAGVAEEMIVGAEAEEELPAEATEAIEALIRQIN
;
A
#
# COMPACT_ATOMS: atom_id res chain seq x y z
N MET A 1 -4.13 1.80 17.08
CA MET A 1 -4.85 1.29 15.88
C MET A 1 -6.38 1.17 16.05
N ARG A 2 -7.03 1.63 17.14
CA ARG A 2 -8.50 1.48 17.31
C ARG A 2 -9.35 2.73 16.97
N GLN A 3 -8.73 3.90 16.85
CA GLN A 3 -9.46 5.15 16.56
C GLN A 3 -9.73 5.38 15.06
N LEU A 4 -8.88 4.83 14.17
CA LEU A 4 -9.04 5.01 12.73
C LEU A 4 -10.18 4.13 12.16
N GLU A 5 -10.32 2.91 12.68
CA GLU A 5 -11.42 2.01 12.31
C GLU A 5 -12.78 2.58 12.76
N ALA A 6 -12.85 3.22 13.94
CA ALA A 6 -14.08 3.85 14.43
C ALA A 6 -14.55 5.03 13.55
N ILE A 7 -13.62 5.78 12.96
CA ILE A 7 -13.94 6.89 12.04
C ILE A 7 -14.42 6.35 10.68
N ALA A 8 -13.84 5.24 10.20
CA ALA A 8 -14.28 4.58 8.98
C ALA A 8 -15.70 4.00 9.09
N VAL A 9 -16.04 3.40 10.23
CA VAL A 9 -17.39 2.86 10.48
C VAL A 9 -18.44 3.97 10.54
N GLN A 10 -18.14 5.13 11.13
CA GLN A 10 -19.11 6.22 11.20
C GLN A 10 -19.39 6.89 9.85
N ALA A 11 -18.46 6.80 8.89
CA ALA A 11 -18.63 7.33 7.54
C ALA A 11 -19.61 6.51 6.68
N THR A 12 -19.87 5.24 7.00
CA THR A 12 -20.80 4.38 6.25
C THR A 12 -22.28 4.77 6.43
N ARG A 13 -22.61 5.67 7.36
CA ARG A 13 -23.97 6.18 7.59
C ARG A 13 -24.37 7.37 6.70
N ILE A 14 -23.47 7.94 5.89
CA ILE A 14 -23.77 9.13 5.07
C ILE A 14 -23.90 8.73 3.59
N SER A 15 -25.13 8.57 3.13
CA SER A 15 -25.51 8.00 1.82
C SER A 15 -25.20 8.85 0.57
N ARG A 16 -24.22 9.77 0.59
CA ARG A 16 -23.80 10.51 -0.61
C ARG A 16 -22.33 10.90 -0.54
N ILE A 17 -21.57 10.57 -1.58
CA ILE A 17 -20.18 11.05 -1.76
C ILE A 17 -20.24 12.56 -2.03
N THR A 18 -19.79 13.38 -1.08
CA THR A 18 -19.72 14.84 -1.23
C THR A 18 -18.30 15.31 -1.59
N PRO A 19 -18.13 16.48 -2.21
CA PRO A 19 -16.81 17.07 -2.44
C PRO A 19 -15.97 17.21 -1.15
N GLU A 20 -16.60 17.53 -0.03
CA GLU A 20 -15.96 17.63 1.28
C GLU A 20 -15.44 16.27 1.74
N LEU A 21 -16.22 15.20 1.55
CA LEU A 21 -15.79 13.83 1.84
C LEU A 21 -14.64 13.40 0.94
N ILE A 22 -14.68 13.74 -0.36
CA ILE A 22 -13.58 13.47 -1.29
C ILE A 22 -12.29 14.17 -0.82
N LYS A 23 -12.38 15.45 -0.40
CA LYS A 23 -11.23 16.20 0.14
C LYS A 23 -10.68 15.55 1.41
N ALA A 24 -11.55 15.15 2.33
CA ALA A 24 -11.18 14.48 3.58
C ALA A 24 -10.48 13.14 3.30
N LEU A 25 -11.06 12.28 2.45
CA LEU A 25 -10.45 11.02 2.02
C LEU A 25 -9.10 11.25 1.33
N GLY A 26 -9.00 12.29 0.49
CA GLY A 26 -7.74 12.69 -0.14
C GLY A 26 -6.67 13.06 0.89
N ALA A 27 -7.03 13.80 1.95
CA ALA A 27 -6.10 14.13 3.03
C ALA A 27 -5.64 12.87 3.81
N VAL A 28 -6.57 11.97 4.14
CA VAL A 28 -6.24 10.69 4.79
C VAL A 28 -5.26 9.87 3.95
N ARG A 29 -5.53 9.72 2.64
CA ARG A 29 -4.63 8.99 1.73
C ARG A 29 -3.24 9.61 1.65
N ARG A 30 -3.14 10.94 1.61
CA ARG A 30 -1.83 11.63 1.62
C ARG A 30 -1.04 11.39 2.90
N HIS A 31 -1.69 11.45 4.07
CA HIS A 31 -1.01 11.15 5.34
C HIS A 31 -0.62 9.68 5.46
N HIS A 32 -1.46 8.76 4.97
CA HIS A 32 -1.10 7.36 4.87
C HIS A 32 0.13 7.17 3.96
N ASP A 33 0.13 7.78 2.76
CA ASP A 33 1.27 7.75 1.83
C ASP A 33 2.56 8.30 2.47
N GLU A 34 2.46 9.34 3.29
CA GLU A 34 3.59 9.92 4.01
C GLU A 34 4.14 8.99 5.10
N LEU A 35 3.25 8.41 5.93
CA LEU A 35 3.64 7.46 6.96
C LEU A 35 4.28 6.21 6.38
N MET A 36 3.73 5.66 5.29
CA MET A 36 4.30 4.48 4.63
C MET A 36 5.69 4.77 4.04
N ARG A 37 5.87 5.95 3.42
CA ARG A 37 7.21 6.37 2.92
C ARG A 37 8.23 6.53 4.04
N LEU A 38 7.84 7.12 5.17
CA LEU A 38 8.73 7.23 6.33
C LEU A 38 9.07 5.84 6.90
N GLY A 39 8.06 4.99 7.07
CA GLY A 39 8.23 3.60 7.54
C GLY A 39 9.20 2.81 6.66
N ALA A 40 9.10 2.97 5.34
CA ALA A 40 9.97 2.31 4.37
C ALA A 40 11.47 2.67 4.50
N THR A 41 11.80 3.79 5.16
CA THR A 41 13.20 4.21 5.41
C THR A 41 13.78 3.68 6.72
N ALA A 42 12.97 3.05 7.58
CA ALA A 42 13.42 2.55 8.86
C ALA A 42 14.33 1.31 8.70
N PRO A 43 15.36 1.16 9.56
CA PRO A 43 16.07 -0.11 9.67
C PRO A 43 15.07 -1.22 10.05
N GLY A 44 14.93 -2.23 9.18
CA GLY A 44 13.95 -3.31 9.37
C GLY A 44 12.55 -3.02 8.83
N ALA A 45 12.39 -2.05 7.93
CA ALA A 45 11.13 -1.83 7.23
C ALA A 45 10.59 -3.13 6.59
N THR A 46 9.30 -3.41 6.82
CA THR A 46 8.66 -4.64 6.33
C THR A 46 8.63 -4.64 4.79
N LEU A 47 8.47 -5.83 4.19
CA LEU A 47 8.31 -5.93 2.74
C LEU A 47 7.12 -5.08 2.27
N ALA A 48 5.99 -5.11 3.00
CA ALA A 48 4.81 -4.31 2.73
C ALA A 48 5.12 -2.81 2.64
N GLN A 49 5.82 -2.26 3.64
CA GLN A 49 6.17 -0.84 3.68
C GLN A 49 7.07 -0.45 2.50
N ARG A 50 8.10 -1.25 2.21
CA ARG A 50 9.02 -1.01 1.10
C ARG A 50 8.33 -1.12 -0.26
N LEU A 51 7.50 -2.14 -0.44
CA LEU A 51 6.72 -2.37 -1.66
C LEU A 51 5.75 -1.22 -1.92
N TYR A 52 4.94 -0.87 -0.92
CA TYR A 52 3.98 0.22 -1.01
C TYR A 52 4.66 1.53 -1.41
N ALA A 53 5.75 1.87 -0.72
CA ALA A 53 6.49 3.10 -0.99
C ALA A 53 7.08 3.13 -2.41
N ALA A 54 7.71 2.04 -2.85
CA ALA A 54 8.30 1.91 -4.18
C ALA A 54 7.24 2.07 -5.29
N ARG A 55 6.16 1.29 -5.16
CA ARG A 55 5.02 1.29 -6.09
C ARG A 55 4.35 2.66 -6.17
N ARG A 56 4.09 3.28 -5.02
CA ARG A 56 3.43 4.60 -4.95
C ARG A 56 4.29 5.70 -5.54
N ARG A 57 5.62 5.64 -5.36
CA ARG A 57 6.58 6.57 -5.95
C ARG A 57 6.65 6.44 -7.48
N ALA A 58 6.57 5.22 -7.99
CA ALA A 58 6.50 4.93 -9.42
C ALA A 58 5.08 5.12 -10.02
N ASN A 59 4.09 5.46 -9.19
CA ASN A 59 2.68 5.57 -9.55
C ASN A 59 2.12 4.32 -10.25
N LEU A 60 2.51 3.14 -9.76
CA LEU A 60 2.06 1.85 -10.29
C LEU A 60 0.84 1.32 -9.51
N SER A 61 -0.08 0.69 -10.22
CA SER A 61 -1.15 -0.14 -9.66
C SER A 61 -0.60 -1.48 -9.15
N THR A 62 -1.40 -2.21 -8.37
CA THR A 62 -1.07 -3.58 -7.93
C THR A 62 -0.85 -4.50 -9.12
N LEU A 63 -1.71 -4.42 -10.14
CA LEU A 63 -1.59 -5.19 -11.38
C LEU A 63 -0.31 -4.87 -12.15
N GLU A 64 0.01 -3.59 -12.38
CA GLU A 64 1.26 -3.20 -13.08
C GLU A 64 2.50 -3.65 -12.31
N THR A 65 2.45 -3.60 -10.97
CA THR A 65 3.54 -4.07 -10.11
C THR A 65 3.71 -5.58 -10.22
N ALA A 66 2.61 -6.33 -10.24
CA ALA A 66 2.63 -7.78 -10.40
C ALA A 66 3.21 -8.20 -11.75
N GLN A 67 2.78 -7.52 -12.82
CA GLN A 67 3.31 -7.71 -14.16
C GLN A 67 4.81 -7.41 -14.23
N ALA A 68 5.26 -6.32 -13.60
CA ALA A 68 6.68 -5.95 -13.56
C ALA A 68 7.52 -6.93 -12.73
N ALA A 69 6.96 -7.50 -11.66
CA ALA A 69 7.63 -8.51 -10.83
C ALA A 69 7.53 -9.94 -11.41
N GLY A 70 6.67 -10.18 -12.41
CA GLY A 70 6.43 -11.52 -12.95
C GLY A 70 5.65 -12.43 -11.99
N VAL A 71 4.79 -11.88 -11.14
CA VAL A 71 3.97 -12.61 -10.16
C VAL A 71 2.48 -12.37 -10.40
N ALA A 72 1.63 -13.17 -9.74
CA ALA A 72 0.19 -12.93 -9.73
C ALA A 72 -0.17 -11.68 -8.91
N GLU A 73 -1.25 -10.97 -9.26
CA GLU A 73 -1.64 -9.72 -8.57
C GLU A 73 -1.93 -9.95 -7.09
N GLU A 74 -2.49 -11.11 -6.75
CA GLU A 74 -2.77 -11.53 -5.38
C GLU A 74 -1.51 -11.58 -4.52
N MET A 75 -0.34 -11.85 -5.10
CA MET A 75 0.93 -11.83 -4.37
C MET A 75 1.33 -10.42 -3.96
N ILE A 76 1.02 -9.41 -4.78
CA ILE A 76 1.27 -7.99 -4.44
C ILE A 76 0.29 -7.54 -3.35
N VAL A 77 -0.99 -7.92 -3.48
CA VAL A 77 -2.01 -7.61 -2.47
C VAL A 77 -1.67 -8.28 -1.13
N GLY A 78 -1.32 -9.57 -1.15
CA GLY A 78 -0.88 -10.30 0.04
C GLY A 78 0.40 -9.73 0.65
N ALA A 79 1.37 -9.34 -0.18
CA ALA A 79 2.60 -8.67 0.29
C ALA A 79 2.30 -7.37 1.05
N GLU A 80 1.43 -6.51 0.53
CA GLU A 80 1.02 -5.26 1.20
C GLU A 80 0.15 -5.51 2.44
N ALA A 81 -0.53 -6.64 2.51
CA ALA A 81 -1.29 -7.11 3.67
C ALA A 81 -0.42 -7.83 4.72
N GLU A 82 0.89 -7.95 4.50
CA GLU A 82 1.83 -8.71 5.35
C GLU A 82 1.43 -10.20 5.51
N GLU A 83 0.82 -10.78 4.48
CA GLU A 83 0.56 -12.22 4.42
C GLU A 83 1.86 -13.01 4.19
N GLU A 84 1.84 -14.27 4.60
CA GLU A 84 2.94 -15.19 4.30
C GLU A 84 2.88 -15.58 2.82
N LEU A 85 3.98 -15.33 2.11
CA LEU A 85 4.08 -15.57 0.67
C LEU A 85 5.04 -16.71 0.37
N PRO A 86 4.87 -17.39 -0.78
CA PRO A 86 5.91 -18.26 -1.31
C PRO A 86 7.22 -17.51 -1.47
N ALA A 87 8.35 -18.15 -1.11
CA ALA A 87 9.67 -17.52 -1.13
C ALA A 87 10.03 -16.92 -2.51
N GLU A 88 9.68 -17.60 -3.59
CA GLU A 88 9.91 -17.12 -4.96
C GLU A 88 9.18 -15.79 -5.25
N ALA A 89 7.95 -15.62 -4.74
CA ALA A 89 7.21 -14.37 -4.88
C ALA A 89 7.85 -13.25 -4.05
N THR A 90 8.29 -13.56 -2.82
CA THR A 90 9.04 -12.62 -1.99
C THR A 90 10.30 -12.14 -2.70
N GLU A 91 11.10 -13.05 -3.25
CA GLU A 91 12.34 -12.73 -3.96
C GLU A 91 12.10 -11.87 -5.20
N ALA A 92 11.09 -12.20 -6.00
CA ALA A 92 10.70 -11.44 -7.19
C ALA A 92 10.27 -10.01 -6.85
N ILE A 93 9.44 -9.86 -5.81
CA ILE A 93 8.99 -8.55 -5.31
C ILE A 93 10.19 -7.74 -4.79
N GLU A 94 11.09 -8.36 -4.04
CA GLU A 94 12.30 -7.67 -3.58
C GLU A 94 13.21 -7.24 -4.72
N ALA A 95 13.34 -8.07 -5.76
CA ALA A 95 14.10 -7.72 -6.95
C ALA A 95 13.49 -6.51 -7.66
N LEU A 96 12.16 -6.48 -7.83
CA LEU A 96 11.47 -5.32 -8.40
C LEU A 96 11.72 -4.07 -7.56
N ILE A 97 11.53 -4.13 -6.24
CA ILE A 97 11.77 -3.00 -5.33
C ILE A 97 13.17 -2.42 -5.53
N ARG A 98 14.21 -3.26 -5.66
CA ARG A 98 15.59 -2.79 -5.91
C ARG A 98 15.77 -2.12 -7.26
N GLN A 99 14.98 -2.48 -8.27
CA GLN A 99 15.06 -1.88 -9.61
C GLN A 99 14.32 -0.55 -9.71
N ILE A 100 13.24 -0.38 -8.94
CA ILE A 100 12.36 0.79 -9.00
C ILE A 100 12.49 1.72 -7.80
N ASN A 101 13.46 1.52 -6.90
CA ASN A 101 13.80 2.44 -5.80
C ASN A 101 15.07 3.24 -6.07
#